data_AF-C9EFJ3-F1
#
_entry.id   AF-C9EFJ3-F1
#
_cell.length_a   1.000
_cell.length_b   1.000
_cell.length_c   1.000
_cell.angle_alpha   90.00
_cell.angle_beta   90.00
_cell.angle_gamma   90.00
#
_symmetry.space_group_name_H-M   'P 1'
#
loop_
_entity.id
_entity.type
_entity.pdbx_description
1 polymer ?
#
loop_
_entity_poly.entity_id
_entity_poly.type
_entity_poly.pdbx_seq_one_letter_code
_entity_poly.pdbx_strand_id
1 'polypeptide(L)'
;MPTIKEELDRRQLLYSLLMPVMNLYVPGLDKGKGLYFLFVKSETRTPGGLLARPVLTSYYKSDHFKTRPYDPYNVYTSPNEAILCSDSFQSMYTQMLCGLIERHHVLRLGAVFASGLLRAIRFLQLNWPELAHDISTGTLNS
;
A
#
# COMPACT_ATOMS: atom_id res chain seq x y z
N MET A 1 22.20 -5.84 -3.95
CA MET A 1 22.59 -4.97 -2.82
C MET A 1 22.39 -5.73 -1.52
N PRO A 2 23.47 -6.13 -0.82
CA PRO A 2 23.34 -6.73 0.51
C PRO A 2 22.75 -5.72 1.51
N THR A 3 22.07 -6.20 2.55
CA THR A 3 21.47 -5.40 3.63
C THR A 3 21.53 -6.19 4.92
N ILE A 4 21.51 -5.50 6.06
CA ILE A 4 21.44 -6.11 7.40
C ILE A 4 20.12 -5.76 8.08
N LYS A 5 19.80 -6.42 9.20
CA LYS A 5 18.54 -6.23 9.94
C LYS A 5 18.35 -4.79 10.44
N GLU A 6 19.41 -4.17 10.98
CA GLU A 6 19.39 -2.80 11.51
C GLU A 6 19.05 -1.74 10.45
N GLU A 7 19.31 -2.01 9.16
CA GLU A 7 18.92 -1.09 8.08
C GLU A 7 17.41 -0.91 7.95
N LEU A 8 16.60 -1.84 8.49
CA LEU A 8 15.15 -1.65 8.57
C LEU A 8 14.78 -0.53 9.53
N ASP A 9 15.47 -0.41 10.65
CA ASP A 9 15.21 0.64 11.66
C ASP A 9 15.56 2.03 11.10
N ARG A 10 16.67 2.13 10.36
CA ARG A 10 17.07 3.39 9.69
C ARG A 10 16.07 3.81 8.61
N ARG A 11 15.52 2.85 7.84
CA ARG A 11 14.46 3.14 6.86
C ARG A 11 13.17 3.58 7.54
N GLN A 12 12.80 2.94 8.66
CA GLN A 12 11.63 3.33 9.43
C GLN A 12 11.77 4.75 9.99
N LEU A 13 12.96 5.10 10.49
CA LEU A 13 13.27 6.46 10.93
C LEU A 13 13.09 7.49 9.81
N LEU A 14 13.56 7.19 8.59
CA LEU A 14 13.33 8.09 7.47
C LEU A 14 11.85 8.25 7.15
N TYR A 15 11.07 7.16 7.15
CA TYR A 15 9.63 7.23 6.91
C TYR A 15 8.87 8.02 7.97
N SER A 16 9.30 7.97 9.24
CA SER A 16 8.62 8.68 10.33
C SER A 16 8.75 10.21 10.23
N LEU A 17 9.71 10.71 9.46
CA LEU A 17 9.90 12.16 9.24
C LEU A 17 8.95 12.75 8.20
N LEU A 18 8.35 11.92 7.33
CA LEU A 18 7.58 12.40 6.17
C LEU A 18 6.30 13.16 6.58
N MET A 19 5.50 12.57 7.46
CA MET A 19 4.22 13.16 7.86
C MET A 19 4.34 14.38 8.78
N PRO A 20 5.28 14.43 9.74
CA PRO A 20 5.57 15.66 10.49
C PRO A 20 5.92 16.84 9.58
N VAL A 21 6.74 16.62 8.55
CA VAL A 21 7.08 17.66 7.57
C VAL A 21 5.86 18.04 6.74
N MET A 22 5.10 17.07 6.23
CA MET A 22 3.89 17.34 5.43
C MET A 22 2.86 18.17 6.21
N ASN A 23 2.70 17.90 7.51
CA ASN A 23 1.74 18.60 8.36
C ASN A 23 2.03 20.10 8.51
N LEU A 24 3.26 20.55 8.25
CA LEU A 24 3.61 21.98 8.20
C LEU A 24 2.95 22.70 7.01
N TYR A 25 2.63 21.97 5.94
CA TYR A 25 2.14 22.54 4.68
C TYR A 25 0.70 22.14 4.36
N VAL A 26 0.29 20.94 4.79
CA VAL A 26 -1.06 20.40 4.55
C VAL A 26 -1.62 19.90 5.89
N PRO A 27 -2.28 20.77 6.68
CA PRO A 27 -2.80 20.40 7.99
C PRO A 27 -4.02 19.47 7.89
N GLY A 28 -4.28 18.69 8.93
CA GLY A 28 -5.50 17.90 9.05
C GLY A 28 -5.48 16.55 8.33
N LEU A 29 -4.34 16.09 7.82
CA LEU A 29 -4.20 14.77 7.19
C LEU A 29 -4.39 13.61 8.20
N ASP A 30 -4.29 13.90 9.49
CA ASP A 30 -4.61 13.01 10.61
C ASP A 30 -6.12 12.77 10.80
N LYS A 31 -6.98 13.54 10.11
CA LYS A 31 -8.45 13.45 10.22
C LYS A 31 -9.08 12.49 9.21
N GLY A 32 -8.27 11.75 8.46
CA GLY A 32 -8.74 10.85 7.42
C GLY A 32 -7.73 9.78 7.06
N LYS A 33 -7.81 9.28 5.84
CA LYS A 33 -7.06 8.12 5.34
C LYS A 33 -6.28 8.47 4.07
N GLY A 34 -5.22 7.71 3.84
CA GLY A 34 -4.51 7.68 2.57
C GLY A 34 -4.89 6.47 1.72
N LEU A 35 -5.27 6.70 0.46
CA LEU A 35 -5.41 5.65 -0.53
C LEU A 35 -4.08 5.46 -1.26
N TYR A 36 -3.34 4.43 -0.88
CA TYR A 36 -2.05 4.09 -1.49
C TYR A 36 -2.12 2.71 -2.16
N PHE A 37 -1.78 2.69 -3.45
CA PHE A 37 -1.66 1.45 -4.22
C PHE A 37 -0.25 0.88 -4.09
N LEU A 38 -0.08 -0.06 -3.17
CA LEU A 38 1.21 -0.65 -2.79
C LEU A 38 1.25 -2.12 -3.20
N PHE A 39 2.36 -2.57 -3.77
CA PHE A 39 2.47 -3.92 -4.32
C PHE A 39 3.78 -4.58 -3.89
N VAL A 40 3.67 -5.84 -3.46
CA VAL A 40 4.81 -6.74 -3.42
C VAL A 40 5.19 -7.21 -4.84
N LYS A 41 6.39 -7.77 -4.95
CA LYS A 41 6.94 -8.41 -6.15
C LYS A 41 7.52 -9.76 -5.78
N SER A 42 7.83 -10.56 -6.80
CA SER A 42 8.43 -11.88 -6.64
C SER A 42 9.71 -11.84 -5.79
N GLU A 43 9.95 -12.96 -5.11
CA GLU A 43 11.14 -13.20 -4.31
C GLU A 43 11.73 -14.55 -4.69
N THR A 44 13.05 -14.69 -4.54
CA THR A 44 13.78 -15.92 -4.85
C THR A 44 14.83 -16.18 -3.78
N ARG A 45 15.36 -17.41 -3.71
CA ARG A 45 16.48 -17.76 -2.83
C ARG A 45 17.73 -17.94 -3.66
N THR A 46 18.82 -17.34 -3.19
CA THR A 46 20.16 -17.59 -3.73
C THR A 46 20.60 -19.03 -3.42
N PRO A 47 21.58 -19.59 -4.14
CA PRO A 47 22.14 -20.92 -3.82
C PRO A 47 22.63 -21.05 -2.36
N GLY A 48 23.10 -19.96 -1.76
CA GLY A 48 23.50 -19.90 -0.34
C GLY A 48 22.34 -19.73 0.66
N GLY A 49 21.09 -19.84 0.21
CA GLY A 49 19.89 -19.80 1.06
C GLY A 49 19.36 -18.40 1.39
N LEU A 50 20.12 -17.33 1.08
CA LEU A 50 19.70 -15.94 1.32
C LEU A 50 18.51 -15.55 0.42
N LEU A 51 17.56 -14.81 0.98
CA LEU A 51 16.39 -14.30 0.27
C LEU A 51 16.77 -13.07 -0.55
N ALA A 52 16.40 -13.06 -1.83
CA ALA A 52 16.58 -11.95 -2.76
C ALA A 52 15.21 -11.45 -3.25
N ARG A 53 14.91 -10.18 -2.97
CA ARG A 53 13.66 -9.51 -3.33
C ARG A 53 13.82 -7.99 -3.38
N PRO A 54 12.91 -7.26 -4.05
CA PRO A 54 12.92 -5.80 -4.03
C PRO A 54 12.80 -5.23 -2.62
N VAL A 55 13.41 -4.07 -2.39
CA VAL A 55 13.46 -3.44 -1.06
C VAL A 55 12.07 -3.15 -0.49
N LEU A 56 11.14 -2.70 -1.34
CA LEU A 56 9.76 -2.42 -0.94
C LEU A 56 8.99 -3.69 -0.58
N THR A 57 9.15 -4.77 -1.34
CA THR A 57 8.63 -6.09 -0.95
C THR A 57 9.15 -6.49 0.43
N SER A 58 10.44 -6.28 0.68
CA SER A 58 11.03 -6.59 1.98
C SER A 58 10.47 -5.74 3.11
N TYR A 59 10.16 -4.48 2.85
CA TYR A 59 9.56 -3.57 3.82
C TYR A 59 8.09 -3.90 4.10
N TYR A 60 7.26 -4.11 3.06
CA TYR A 60 5.86 -4.47 3.27
C TYR A 60 5.70 -5.80 4.02
N LYS A 61 6.62 -6.74 3.83
CA LYS A 61 6.66 -8.02 4.55
C LYS A 61 7.33 -7.96 5.94
N SER A 62 7.92 -6.83 6.34
CA SER A 62 8.53 -6.70 7.67
C SER A 62 7.52 -6.35 8.74
N ASP A 63 7.90 -6.56 10.00
CA ASP A 63 7.03 -6.24 11.14
C ASP A 63 6.90 -4.73 11.35
N HIS A 64 7.90 -3.94 10.94
CA HIS A 64 7.79 -2.47 10.87
C HIS A 64 6.59 -1.99 10.05
N PHE A 65 6.17 -2.74 9.03
CA PHE A 65 4.98 -2.42 8.26
C PHE A 65 3.73 -3.15 8.77
N LYS A 66 3.81 -4.48 8.95
CA LYS A 66 2.64 -5.32 9.29
C LYS A 66 2.07 -5.01 10.67
N THR A 67 2.95 -4.82 11.65
CA THR A 67 2.61 -4.58 13.06
C THR A 67 2.98 -3.15 13.46
N ARG A 68 2.91 -2.21 12.52
CA ARG A 68 3.15 -0.80 12.80
C ARG A 68 2.22 -0.31 13.92
N PRO A 69 2.72 0.49 14.87
CA PRO A 69 1.85 1.10 15.86
C PRO A 69 0.82 2.00 15.19
N TYR A 70 -0.26 2.29 15.91
CA TYR A 70 -1.24 3.26 15.43
C TYR A 70 -0.56 4.62 15.22
N ASP A 71 -0.78 5.19 14.03
CA ASP A 71 -0.32 6.52 13.65
C ASP A 71 -1.47 7.21 12.89
N PRO A 72 -2.06 8.29 13.44
CA PRO A 72 -3.21 8.96 12.83
C PRO A 72 -2.88 9.54 11.45
N TYR A 73 -1.62 9.89 11.19
CA TYR A 73 -1.22 10.39 9.89
C TYR A 73 -1.09 9.29 8.84
N ASN A 74 -0.94 8.02 9.22
CA ASN A 74 -0.67 6.89 8.33
C ASN A 74 -1.73 5.78 8.40
N VAL A 75 -3.00 6.18 8.50
CA VAL A 75 -4.14 5.27 8.30
C VAL A 75 -4.37 5.07 6.81
N TYR A 76 -4.19 3.84 6.32
CA TYR A 76 -4.41 3.49 4.92
C TYR A 76 -5.75 2.80 4.70
N THR A 77 -6.31 2.97 3.50
CA THR A 77 -7.51 2.21 3.08
C THR A 77 -7.21 0.76 2.77
N SER A 78 -6.00 0.48 2.24
CA SER A 78 -5.58 -0.85 1.78
C SER A 78 -5.21 -1.76 2.96
N PRO A 79 -5.87 -2.92 3.13
CA PRO A 79 -5.45 -3.93 4.10
C PRO A 79 -4.05 -4.47 3.80
N ASN A 80 -3.34 -4.93 4.83
CA ASN A 80 -2.00 -5.50 4.65
C ASN A 80 -2.06 -6.74 3.73
N GLU A 81 -3.10 -7.55 3.85
CA GLU A 81 -3.33 -8.77 3.08
C GLU A 81 -3.47 -8.48 1.58
N ALA A 82 -4.17 -7.39 1.23
CA ALA A 82 -4.31 -6.94 -0.15
C ALA A 82 -2.96 -6.48 -0.73
N ILE A 83 -2.15 -5.76 0.05
CA ILE A 83 -0.81 -5.31 -0.35
C ILE A 83 0.16 -6.49 -0.51
N LEU A 84 0.02 -7.50 0.35
CA LEU A 84 0.87 -8.69 0.42
C LEU A 84 0.44 -9.81 -0.55
N CYS A 85 -0.71 -9.67 -1.21
CA CYS A 85 -1.18 -10.62 -2.20
C CYS A 85 -0.17 -10.74 -3.36
N SER A 86 0.20 -11.98 -3.69
CA SER A 86 1.14 -12.27 -4.78
C SER A 86 0.52 -12.08 -6.17
N ASP A 87 -0.79 -12.22 -6.28
CA ASP A 87 -1.52 -11.95 -7.51
C ASP A 87 -1.73 -10.42 -7.66
N SER A 88 -1.11 -9.85 -8.67
CA SER A 88 -1.17 -8.39 -8.88
C SER A 88 -2.54 -7.88 -9.29
N PHE A 89 -3.37 -8.71 -9.94
CA PHE A 89 -4.73 -8.35 -10.30
C PHE A 89 -5.61 -8.31 -9.04
N GLN A 90 -5.60 -9.39 -8.24
CA GLN A 90 -6.36 -9.43 -6.99
C GLN A 90 -5.91 -8.35 -6.01
N SER A 91 -4.60 -8.12 -5.89
CA SER A 91 -4.04 -7.04 -5.08
C SER A 91 -4.54 -5.66 -5.52
N MET A 92 -4.57 -5.39 -6.83
CA MET A 92 -5.06 -4.11 -7.36
C MET A 92 -6.57 -3.97 -7.16
N TYR A 93 -7.34 -5.02 -7.49
CA TYR A 93 -8.79 -5.03 -7.40
C TYR A 93 -9.26 -4.75 -5.96
N THR A 94 -8.72 -5.51 -5.00
CA THR A 94 -9.10 -5.37 -3.59
C THR A 94 -8.67 -4.03 -2.99
N GLN A 95 -7.48 -3.52 -3.30
CA GLN A 95 -7.07 -2.18 -2.86
C GLN A 95 -7.96 -1.08 -3.44
N MET A 96 -8.33 -1.19 -4.72
CA MET A 96 -9.26 -0.26 -5.37
C MET A 96 -10.64 -0.30 -4.71
N LEU A 97 -11.18 -1.50 -4.47
CA LEU A 97 -12.48 -1.70 -3.83
C LEU A 97 -12.51 -1.08 -2.43
N CYS A 98 -11.50 -1.35 -1.59
CA CYS A 98 -11.38 -0.73 -0.27
C CYS A 98 -11.30 0.80 -0.36
N GLY A 99 -10.54 1.33 -1.33
CA GLY A 99 -10.45 2.77 -1.58
C GLY A 99 -11.80 3.41 -1.95
N LEU A 100 -12.60 2.75 -2.78
CA LEU A 100 -13.92 3.23 -3.21
C LEU A 100 -14.96 3.21 -2.08
N ILE A 101 -14.93 2.16 -1.24
CA ILE A 101 -15.80 2.04 -0.06
C ILE A 101 -15.50 3.17 0.93
N GLU A 102 -14.22 3.47 1.15
CA GLU A 102 -13.75 4.47 2.11
C GLU A 102 -13.60 5.88 1.51
N ARG A 103 -14.11 6.13 0.29
CA ARG A 103 -13.80 7.33 -0.52
C ARG A 103 -13.97 8.67 0.21
N HIS A 104 -14.95 8.78 1.12
CA HIS A 104 -15.23 10.02 1.86
C HIS A 104 -14.22 10.31 2.96
N HIS A 105 -13.43 9.31 3.38
CA HIS A 105 -12.34 9.48 4.34
C HIS A 105 -10.99 9.73 3.64
N VAL A 106 -10.90 9.62 2.31
CA VAL A 106 -9.62 9.73 1.59
C VAL A 106 -9.20 11.18 1.44
N LEU A 107 -8.09 11.56 2.07
CA LEU A 107 -7.51 12.92 1.99
C LEU A 107 -6.30 13.00 1.06
N ARG A 108 -5.71 11.85 0.72
CA ARG A 108 -4.53 11.77 -0.15
C ARG A 108 -4.54 10.46 -0.95
N LEU A 109 -4.13 10.54 -2.21
CA LEU A 109 -4.00 9.40 -3.12
C LEU A 109 -2.54 9.27 -3.57
N GLY A 110 -2.05 8.03 -3.69
CA GLY A 110 -0.68 7.85 -4.16
C GLY A 110 -0.28 6.42 -4.52
N ALA A 111 0.92 6.32 -5.06
CA ALA A 111 1.70 5.11 -5.22
C ALA A 111 3.18 5.50 -5.10
N VAL A 112 4.09 4.53 -5.01
CA VAL A 112 5.53 4.83 -4.95
C VAL A 112 6.03 5.58 -6.18
N PHE A 113 5.50 5.22 -7.36
CA PHE A 113 5.83 5.87 -8.63
C PHE A 113 4.56 6.33 -9.33
N ALA A 114 4.65 7.43 -10.09
CA ALA A 114 3.55 7.97 -10.87
C ALA A 114 2.94 6.93 -11.84
N SER A 115 3.78 6.10 -12.46
CA SER A 115 3.33 5.00 -13.33
C SER A 115 2.46 3.97 -12.60
N GLY A 116 2.71 3.73 -11.31
CA GLY A 116 1.88 2.86 -10.49
C GLY A 116 0.48 3.44 -10.26
N LEU A 117 0.40 4.74 -9.97
CA LEU A 117 -0.89 5.43 -9.80
C LEU A 117 -1.66 5.50 -11.13
N LEU A 118 -1.00 5.79 -12.25
CA LEU A 118 -1.63 5.76 -13.57
C LEU A 118 -2.18 4.38 -13.92
N ARG A 119 -1.48 3.31 -13.52
CA ARG A 119 -1.99 1.94 -13.67
C ARG A 119 -3.23 1.68 -12.82
N ALA A 120 -3.29 2.19 -11.60
CA ALA A 120 -4.49 2.07 -10.75
C ALA A 120 -5.68 2.83 -11.36
N ILE A 121 -5.45 4.06 -11.85
CA ILE A 121 -6.48 4.83 -12.56
C ILE A 121 -6.96 4.07 -13.80
N ARG A 122 -6.03 3.52 -14.60
CA ARG A 122 -6.38 2.69 -15.77
C ARG A 122 -7.14 1.43 -15.37
N PHE A 123 -6.80 0.81 -14.24
CA PHE A 123 -7.52 -0.34 -13.72
C PHE A 123 -8.97 0.01 -13.40
N LEU A 124 -9.21 1.15 -12.75
CA LEU A 124 -10.57 1.62 -12.49
C LEU A 124 -11.32 1.87 -13.80
N GLN A 125 -10.71 2.53 -14.79
CA GLN A 125 -11.34 2.76 -16.09
C GLN A 125 -11.84 1.47 -16.77
N LEU A 126 -11.12 0.37 -16.57
CA LEU A 126 -11.43 -0.92 -17.21
C LEU A 126 -12.39 -1.79 -16.40
N ASN A 127 -12.33 -1.72 -15.06
CA ASN A 127 -13.01 -2.68 -14.17
C ASN A 127 -14.09 -2.02 -13.30
N TRP A 128 -14.40 -0.72 -13.47
CA TRP A 128 -15.42 -0.05 -12.65
C TRP A 128 -16.81 -0.71 -12.66
N PRO A 129 -17.30 -1.37 -13.73
CA PRO A 129 -18.62 -2.00 -13.69
C PRO A 129 -18.67 -3.15 -12.68
N GLU A 130 -17.62 -3.97 -12.61
CA GLU A 130 -17.50 -5.06 -11.64
C GLU A 130 -17.33 -4.52 -10.22
N LEU A 131 -16.45 -3.52 -10.04
CA LEU A 131 -16.28 -2.87 -8.73
C LEU A 131 -17.58 -2.24 -8.23
N ALA A 132 -18.35 -1.60 -9.12
CA ALA A 132 -19.65 -1.03 -8.78
C ALA A 132 -20.69 -2.11 -8.45
N HIS A 133 -20.66 -3.23 -9.18
CA HIS A 133 -21.49 -4.40 -8.89
C HIS A 133 -21.22 -4.92 -7.48
N ASP A 134 -19.96 -5.21 -7.16
CA ASP A 134 -19.54 -5.73 -5.84
C ASP A 134 -19.94 -4.79 -4.70
N ILE A 135 -19.78 -3.48 -4.88
CA ILE A 135 -20.23 -2.48 -3.89
C ILE A 135 -21.75 -2.51 -3.73
N SER A 136 -22.49 -2.64 -4.82
CA SER A 136 -23.96 -2.60 -4.81
C SER A 136 -24.58 -3.84 -4.18
N THR A 137 -23.98 -5.01 -4.40
CA THR A 137 -24.48 -6.30 -3.90
C THR A 137 -23.87 -6.70 -2.57
N GLY A 138 -22.76 -6.08 -2.16
CA GLY A 138 -22.01 -6.47 -0.98
C GLY A 138 -21.34 -7.84 -1.12
N THR A 139 -21.11 -8.30 -2.36
CA THR A 139 -20.47 -9.58 -2.66
C THR A 139 -19.17 -9.35 -3.40
N LEU A 140 -18.11 -10.06 -3.03
CA LEU A 140 -16.83 -9.97 -3.74
C LEU A 140 -16.83 -10.86 -4.98
N ASN A 141 -16.35 -10.32 -6.10
CA ASN A 141 -16.10 -11.06 -7.33
C ASN A 141 -15.25 -12.34 -7.07
N SER A 142 -15.60 -13.44 -7.75
CA SER A 142 -15.04 -14.80 -7.58
C SER A 142 -13.91 -15.09 -8.57
#